data_AF-A0A481QSU2-F1
#
_entry.id   AF-A0A481QSU2-F1
#
_cell.length_a   1.000
_cell.length_b   1.000
_cell.length_c   1.000
_cell.angle_alpha   90.00
_cell.angle_beta   90.00
_cell.angle_gamma   90.00
#
_symmetry.space_group_name_H-M   'P 1'
#
loop_
_entity.id
_entity.type
_entity.pdbx_description
1 polymer ?
#
loop_
_entity_poly.entity_id
_entity_poly.type
_entity_poly.pdbx_seq_one_letter_code
_entity_poly.pdbx_strand_id
1 'polypeptide(L)'
;MSYKCWRILIAEELPTLQSRIGKSLNELGYCALTPVRSFRELLGVTQYSHEPFEHFDLMLINGELMAAAGIDPVRFFQSCAQIRHGVIYDARRGQAWAEPIYTTARRHLSLIRTPDRQTLGPLLEQLDV
;
A
#
# COMPACT_ATOMS: atom_id res chain seq x y z
N MET A 1 3.08 8.90 23.26
CA MET A 1 3.07 7.88 22.20
C MET A 1 3.83 8.44 21.02
N SER A 2 4.83 7.73 20.49
CA SER A 2 5.56 8.16 19.30
C SER A 2 4.80 7.61 18.08
N TYR A 3 4.18 8.50 17.31
CA TYR A 3 3.52 8.11 16.07
C TYR A 3 4.59 7.84 15.01
N LYS A 4 4.46 6.75 14.27
CA LYS A 4 5.35 6.48 13.13
C LYS A 4 4.96 7.43 11.99
N CYS A 5 5.91 8.23 11.52
CA CYS A 5 5.69 9.25 10.49
C CYS A 5 5.73 8.66 9.07
N TRP A 6 5.00 7.56 8.83
CA TRP A 6 4.85 7.02 7.48
C TRP A 6 3.64 7.63 6.80
N ARG A 7 3.84 8.12 5.58
CA ARG A 7 2.79 8.57 4.68
C ARG A 7 2.29 7.37 3.90
N ILE A 8 1.06 6.95 4.22
CA ILE A 8 0.48 5.72 3.68
C ILE A 8 -0.64 6.06 2.72
N LEU A 9 -0.50 5.65 1.47
CA LEU A 9 -1.54 5.71 0.46
C LEU A 9 -2.45 4.49 0.55
N ILE A 10 -3.77 4.68 0.56
CA ILE A 10 -4.77 3.60 0.54
C ILE A 10 -5.60 3.71 -0.74
N ALA A 11 -5.31 2.85 -1.71
CA ALA A 11 -6.03 2.74 -2.98
C ALA A 11 -7.14 1.67 -2.89
N GLU A 12 -8.34 2.13 -2.55
CA GLU A 12 -9.53 1.31 -2.33
C GLU A 12 -10.78 2.07 -2.80
N GLU A 13 -11.55 1.45 -3.68
CA GLU A 13 -12.78 2.03 -4.24
C GLU A 13 -13.92 2.05 -3.20
N LEU A 14 -14.05 1.00 -2.39
CA LEU A 14 -15.13 0.84 -1.42
C LEU A 14 -14.84 1.64 -0.12
N PRO A 15 -15.61 2.70 0.21
CA PRO A 15 -15.33 3.54 1.38
C PRO A 15 -15.34 2.79 2.71
N THR A 16 -16.13 1.71 2.81
CA THR A 16 -16.22 0.86 4.00
C THR A 16 -14.93 0.07 4.23
N LEU A 17 -14.32 -0.47 3.17
CA LEU A 17 -13.04 -1.16 3.26
C LEU A 17 -11.90 -0.18 3.53
N GLN A 18 -11.89 0.98 2.84
CA GLN A 18 -10.92 2.04 3.07
C GLN A 18 -10.92 2.50 4.54
N SER A 19 -12.11 2.68 5.14
CA SER A 19 -12.25 3.05 6.55
C SER A 19 -11.74 1.96 7.50
N ARG A 20 -11.98 0.68 7.18
CA ARG A 20 -11.49 -0.46 7.97
C ARG A 20 -9.97 -0.54 7.96
N ILE A 21 -9.35 -0.39 6.78
CA ILE A 21 -7.89 -0.35 6.62
C ILE A 21 -7.31 0.79 7.45
N GLY A 22 -7.88 2.00 7.31
CA GLY A 22 -7.43 3.17 8.05
C GLY A 22 -7.52 2.97 9.57
N LYS A 23 -8.58 2.32 10.07
CA LYS A 23 -8.69 1.95 11.49
C LYS A 23 -7.58 1.00 11.93
N SER A 24 -7.31 -0.06 11.16
CA SER A 24 -6.22 -1.00 11.48
C SER A 24 -4.85 -0.33 11.48
N LEU A 25 -4.58 0.60 10.55
CA LEU A 25 -3.33 1.37 10.52
C LEU A 25 -3.21 2.34 11.70
N ASN A 26 -4.29 3.01 12.07
CA ASN A 26 -4.33 3.89 13.25
C ASN A 26 -4.07 3.09 14.56
N GLU A 27 -4.64 1.90 14.70
CA GLU A 27 -4.38 0.99 15.82
C GLU A 27 -2.93 0.48 15.87
N LEU A 28 -2.21 0.53 14.74
CA LEU A 28 -0.77 0.24 14.63
C LEU A 28 0.11 1.49 14.79
N GLY A 29 -0.49 2.68 15.02
CA GLY A 29 0.23 3.92 15.27
C GLY A 29 0.57 4.75 14.02
N TYR A 30 -0.01 4.44 12.87
CA TYR A 30 0.17 5.18 11.61
C TYR A 30 -1.03 6.09 11.33
N CYS A 31 -0.79 7.41 11.28
CA CYS A 31 -1.87 8.40 11.19
C CYS A 31 -1.87 9.25 9.91
N ALA A 32 -0.77 9.28 9.14
CA ALA A 32 -0.69 10.05 7.90
C ALA A 32 -1.22 9.22 6.71
N LEU A 33 -2.54 9.13 6.59
CA LEU A 33 -3.23 8.30 5.61
C LEU A 33 -3.79 9.15 4.46
N THR A 34 -3.50 8.76 3.22
CA THR A 34 -4.03 9.39 2.00
C THR A 34 -4.92 8.41 1.24
N PRO A 35 -6.25 8.56 1.32
CA PRO A 35 -7.17 7.70 0.59
C PRO A 35 -7.26 8.09 -0.89
N VAL A 36 -7.27 7.10 -1.78
CA VAL A 36 -7.64 7.25 -3.20
C VAL A 36 -8.62 6.15 -3.59
N ARG A 37 -9.58 6.46 -4.45
CA ARG A 37 -10.72 5.58 -4.78
C ARG A 37 -10.69 5.04 -6.20
N SER A 38 -9.77 5.50 -7.01
CA SER A 38 -9.63 5.04 -8.39
C SER A 38 -8.17 4.99 -8.80
N PHE A 39 -7.89 4.18 -9.81
CA PHE A 39 -6.56 4.15 -10.42
C PHE A 39 -6.15 5.54 -10.97
N ARG A 40 -7.11 6.32 -11.51
CA ARG A 40 -6.85 7.69 -11.97
C ARG A 40 -6.40 8.62 -10.83
N GLU A 41 -7.05 8.54 -9.66
CA GLU A 41 -6.62 9.31 -8.48
C GLU A 41 -5.24 8.87 -7.99
N LEU A 42 -4.99 7.56 -7.98
CA LEU A 42 -3.67 7.00 -7.68
C LEU A 42 -2.60 7.59 -8.62
N LEU A 43 -2.86 7.66 -9.92
CA LEU A 43 -1.95 8.31 -10.87
C LEU A 43 -1.75 9.80 -10.54
N GLY A 44 -2.84 10.52 -10.25
CA GLY A 44 -2.80 11.93 -9.90
C GLY A 44 -1.90 12.26 -8.69
N VAL A 45 -1.81 11.36 -7.72
CA VAL A 45 -0.94 11.54 -6.54
C VAL A 45 0.44 10.91 -6.69
N THR A 46 0.68 10.07 -7.71
CA THR A 46 1.96 9.36 -7.91
C THR A 46 2.76 9.80 -9.13
N GLN A 47 2.18 10.55 -10.06
CA GLN A 47 2.83 10.91 -11.33
C GLN A 47 3.32 12.35 -11.39
N TYR A 48 2.84 13.24 -10.52
CA TYR A 48 3.08 14.69 -10.64
C TYR A 48 4.05 15.28 -9.60
N SER A 49 4.69 14.46 -8.74
CA SER A 49 5.73 14.92 -7.81
C SER A 49 7.14 14.66 -8.36
N HIS A 50 8.04 15.62 -8.17
CA HIS A 50 9.39 15.61 -8.75
C HIS A 50 10.44 14.87 -7.88
N GLU A 51 10.15 14.56 -6.61
CA GLU A 51 11.11 13.92 -5.70
C GLU A 51 10.76 12.43 -5.41
N PRO A 52 11.67 11.46 -5.71
CA PRO A 52 11.48 10.03 -5.43
C PRO A 52 11.40 9.71 -3.93
N PHE A 53 10.53 8.78 -3.53
CA PHE A 53 10.31 8.32 -2.14
C PHE A 53 9.91 9.40 -1.11
N GLU A 54 9.81 10.65 -1.54
CA GLU A 54 9.43 11.76 -0.68
C GLU A 54 7.91 11.97 -0.63
N HIS A 55 7.10 11.05 -1.16
CA HIS A 55 5.65 11.20 -1.12
C HIS A 55 4.97 10.12 -0.28
N PHE A 56 5.24 8.84 -0.53
CA PHE A 56 4.60 7.75 0.22
C PHE A 56 5.60 6.66 0.63
N ASP A 57 5.64 6.39 1.93
CA ASP A 57 6.41 5.30 2.51
C ASP A 57 5.79 3.95 2.18
N LEU A 58 4.45 3.91 2.08
CA LEU A 58 3.68 2.71 1.79
C LEU A 58 2.48 3.00 0.89
N MET A 59 2.23 2.12 -0.07
CA MET A 59 0.94 2.02 -0.77
C MET A 59 0.26 0.70 -0.42
N LEU A 60 -0.97 0.76 0.07
CA LEU A 60 -1.90 -0.38 0.05
C LEU A 60 -2.84 -0.24 -1.15
N ILE A 61 -2.97 -1.30 -1.95
CA ILE A 61 -3.85 -1.29 -3.11
C ILE A 61 -4.65 -2.58 -3.24
N ASN A 62 -5.95 -2.44 -3.52
CA ASN A 62 -6.79 -3.56 -3.88
C ASN A 62 -6.34 -4.17 -5.21
N GLY A 63 -6.03 -5.47 -5.24
CA GLY A 63 -5.61 -6.18 -6.44
C GLY A 63 -6.65 -6.11 -7.57
N GLU A 64 -7.93 -6.06 -7.25
CA GLU A 64 -9.01 -5.93 -8.23
C GLU A 64 -9.00 -4.54 -8.89
N LEU A 65 -8.54 -3.49 -8.19
CA LEU A 65 -8.41 -2.14 -8.76
C LEU A 65 -7.35 -2.10 -9.87
N MET A 66 -6.24 -2.81 -9.69
CA MET A 66 -5.19 -2.97 -10.72
C MET A 66 -5.66 -3.83 -11.88
N ALA A 67 -6.34 -4.94 -11.57
CA ALA A 67 -6.86 -5.86 -12.58
C ALA A 67 -7.90 -5.18 -13.48
N ALA A 68 -8.82 -4.39 -12.91
CA ALA A 68 -9.81 -3.63 -13.66
C ALA A 68 -9.17 -2.59 -14.60
N ALA A 69 -8.01 -2.04 -14.24
CA ALA A 69 -7.25 -1.13 -15.08
C ALA A 69 -6.36 -1.84 -16.13
N GLY A 70 -6.27 -3.18 -16.10
CA GLY A 70 -5.39 -3.95 -16.99
C GLY A 70 -3.90 -3.71 -16.71
N ILE A 71 -3.55 -3.33 -15.48
CA ILE A 71 -2.20 -2.94 -15.08
C ILE A 71 -1.47 -4.09 -14.39
N ASP A 72 -0.25 -4.36 -14.84
CA ASP A 72 0.66 -5.24 -14.12
C ASP A 72 1.16 -4.54 -12.85
N PRO A 73 0.89 -5.09 -11.66
CA PRO A 73 1.16 -4.40 -10.41
C PRO A 73 2.66 -4.29 -10.10
N VAL A 74 3.47 -5.24 -10.55
CA VAL A 74 4.93 -5.20 -10.37
C VAL A 74 5.53 -4.12 -11.25
N ARG A 75 5.13 -4.06 -12.53
CA ARG A 75 5.59 -3.02 -13.48
C ARG A 75 5.16 -1.63 -13.02
N PHE A 76 3.92 -1.47 -12.56
CA PHE A 76 3.44 -0.22 -11.98
C PHE A 76 4.31 0.20 -10.80
N PHE A 77 4.47 -0.69 -9.82
CA PHE A 77 5.27 -0.40 -8.63
C PHE A 77 6.70 -0.01 -9.01
N GLN A 78 7.36 -0.77 -9.88
CA GLN A 78 8.71 -0.45 -10.37
C GLN A 78 8.78 0.94 -10.98
N SER A 79 7.79 1.34 -11.79
CA SER A 79 7.72 2.67 -12.42
C SER A 79 7.41 3.81 -11.44
N CYS A 80 6.73 3.54 -10.32
CA CYS A 80 6.37 4.54 -9.32
C CYS A 80 7.48 4.76 -8.29
N ALA A 81 8.47 5.59 -8.64
CA ALA A 81 9.60 5.93 -7.76
C ALA A 81 9.20 6.71 -6.50
N GLN A 82 7.98 7.25 -6.42
CA GLN A 82 7.47 7.98 -5.25
C GLN A 82 6.99 7.06 -4.12
N ILE A 83 6.85 5.75 -4.40
CA ILE A 83 6.36 4.76 -3.44
C ILE A 83 7.53 3.88 -3.01
N ARG A 84 7.88 3.94 -1.73
CA ARG A 84 8.97 3.14 -1.14
C ARG A 84 8.57 1.67 -1.00
N HIS A 85 7.46 1.38 -0.32
CA HIS A 85 6.92 0.03 -0.14
C HIS A 85 5.50 -0.11 -0.67
N GLY A 86 5.13 -1.31 -1.10
CA GLY A 86 3.81 -1.63 -1.65
C GLY A 86 3.24 -2.90 -1.03
N VAL A 87 1.93 -2.89 -0.86
CA VAL A 87 1.15 -4.04 -0.42
C VAL A 87 -0.08 -4.13 -1.31
N ILE A 88 -0.17 -5.23 -2.05
CA ILE A 88 -1.37 -5.58 -2.80
C ILE A 88 -2.17 -6.49 -1.89
N TYR A 89 -3.42 -6.13 -1.63
CA TYR A 89 -4.34 -7.05 -0.99
C TYR A 89 -5.35 -7.57 -2.01
N ASP A 90 -5.51 -8.88 -2.03
CA ASP A 90 -6.40 -9.57 -2.96
C ASP A 90 -7.06 -10.73 -2.24
N ALA A 91 -8.38 -10.66 -2.06
CA ALA A 91 -9.12 -11.67 -1.31
C ALA A 91 -9.11 -13.06 -1.98
N ARG A 92 -8.85 -13.12 -3.30
CA ARG A 92 -8.85 -14.35 -4.10
C ARG A 92 -7.46 -14.94 -4.24
N ARG A 93 -6.46 -14.08 -4.47
CA ARG A 93 -5.08 -14.49 -4.79
C ARG A 93 -4.14 -14.45 -3.58
N GLY A 94 -4.47 -13.66 -2.56
CA GLY A 94 -3.60 -13.44 -1.42
C GLY A 94 -3.58 -14.54 -0.36
N GLN A 95 -2.48 -14.60 0.37
CA GLN A 95 -2.28 -15.48 1.52
C GLN A 95 -2.57 -14.77 2.84
N ALA A 96 -2.76 -15.56 3.91
CA ALA A 96 -2.95 -15.03 5.26
C ALA A 96 -1.67 -14.36 5.84
N TRP A 97 -0.53 -14.54 5.17
CA TRP A 97 0.74 -13.89 5.46
C TRP A 97 1.20 -13.10 4.25
N ALA A 98 2.13 -12.16 4.47
CA ALA A 98 2.73 -11.39 3.39
C ALA A 98 3.63 -12.27 2.53
N GLU A 99 3.29 -12.39 1.25
CA GLU A 99 4.10 -13.04 0.23
C GLU A 99 4.87 -11.98 -0.55
N PRO A 100 6.22 -11.96 -0.51
CA PRO A 100 7.00 -10.98 -1.28
C PRO A 100 6.89 -11.27 -2.79
N ILE A 101 6.42 -10.29 -3.55
CA ILE A 101 6.33 -10.34 -5.02
C ILE A 101 7.57 -9.69 -5.67
N TYR A 102 8.10 -8.65 -5.01
CA TYR A 102 9.28 -7.93 -5.46
C TYR A 102 10.04 -7.37 -4.25
N THR A 103 11.36 -7.55 -4.23
CA THR A 103 12.23 -7.01 -3.18
C THR A 103 13.51 -6.45 -3.79
N THR A 104 13.97 -5.34 -3.21
CA THR A 104 15.27 -4.72 -3.41
C THR A 104 15.77 -4.21 -2.06
N ALA A 105 17.00 -3.72 -2.01
CA ALA A 105 17.58 -3.14 -0.80
C ALA A 105 16.75 -1.99 -0.17
N ARG A 106 15.86 -1.34 -0.92
CA ARG A 106 15.08 -0.18 -0.41
C ARG A 106 13.57 -0.27 -0.63
N ARG A 107 13.10 -1.22 -1.46
CA ARG A 107 11.71 -1.30 -1.88
C ARG A 107 11.21 -2.73 -1.81
N HIS A 108 10.00 -2.87 -1.28
CA HIS A 108 9.33 -4.16 -1.12
C HIS A 108 7.92 -4.05 -1.65
N LEU A 109 7.46 -5.08 -2.36
CA LEU A 109 6.09 -5.26 -2.77
C LEU A 109 5.64 -6.64 -2.28
N SER A 110 4.56 -6.68 -1.50
CA SER A 110 4.02 -7.94 -0.98
C SER A 110 2.56 -8.13 -1.39
N LEU A 111 2.13 -9.40 -1.47
CA LEU A 111 0.75 -9.81 -1.64
C LEU A 111 0.20 -10.32 -0.30
N ILE A 112 -0.98 -9.85 0.08
CA ILE A 112 -1.73 -10.35 1.25
C ILE A 112 -3.18 -10.61 0.87
N ARG A 113 -3.90 -11.38 1.68
CA ARG A 113 -5.33 -11.60 1.49
C ARG A 113 -6.16 -10.44 2.03
N THR A 114 -5.89 -10.05 3.28
CA THR A 114 -6.66 -9.04 4.00
C THR A 114 -5.74 -8.02 4.66
N PRO A 115 -5.98 -6.71 4.45
CA PRO A 115 -5.21 -5.64 5.08
C PRO A 115 -5.75 -5.33 6.49
N ASP A 116 -5.71 -6.32 7.39
CA ASP A 116 -6.10 -6.18 8.79
C ASP A 116 -4.89 -6.02 9.72
N ARG A 117 -5.14 -5.72 11.00
CA ARG A 117 -4.09 -5.52 11.99
C ARG A 117 -3.16 -6.73 12.14
N GLN A 118 -3.68 -7.95 12.02
CA GLN A 118 -2.91 -9.19 12.21
C GLN A 118 -1.91 -9.40 11.08
N THR A 119 -2.30 -9.04 9.86
CA THR A 119 -1.47 -9.21 8.67
C THR A 119 -0.53 -8.01 8.47
N LEU A 120 -1.03 -6.79 8.72
CA LEU A 120 -0.24 -5.56 8.55
C LEU A 120 0.80 -5.37 9.65
N GLY A 121 0.54 -5.75 10.90
CA GLY A 121 1.49 -5.54 12.01
C GLY A 121 2.88 -6.12 11.74
N PRO A 122 3.01 -7.45 11.57
CA PRO A 122 4.29 -8.10 11.31
C PRO A 122 4.95 -7.62 10.02
N LEU A 123 4.15 -7.35 8.97
CA LEU A 123 4.66 -6.85 7.71
C LEU A 123 5.29 -5.47 7.85
N LEU A 124 4.64 -4.55 8.56
CA LEU A 124 5.16 -3.20 8.74
C LEU A 124 6.41 -3.19 9.63
N GLU A 125 6.51 -4.08 10.61
CA GLU A 125 7.73 -4.26 11.41
C GLU A 125 8.92 -4.73 10.55
N GLN A 126 8.69 -5.61 9.56
CA GLN A 126 9.73 -6.05 8.63
C GLN A 126 10.20 -4.94 7.67
N LEU A 127 9.33 -3.98 7.38
CA LEU A 127 9.61 -2.89 6.44
C LEU A 127 10.24 -1.65 7.12
N ASP A 128 10.19 -1.56 8.46
CA ASP A 128 10.75 -0.47 9.28
C ASP A 128 12.27 -0.62 9.53
N VAL A 129 12.92 -1.56 8.83
CA VAL A 129 14.36 -1.89 8.92
C VAL A 129 15.20 -1.00 8.01
#